data_AF-A0A560DNM1-F1
#
_entry.id   AF-A0A560DNM1-F1
#
_cell.length_a   1.000
_cell.length_b   1.000
_cell.length_c   1.000
_cell.angle_alpha   90.00
_cell.angle_beta   90.00
_cell.angle_gamma   90.00
#
_symmetry.space_group_name_H-M   'P 1'
#
loop_
_entity.id
_entity.type
_entity.pdbx_description
1 polymer ?
#
loop_
_entity_poly.entity_id
_entity_poly.type
_entity_poly.pdbx_seq_one_letter_code
_entity_poly.pdbx_strand_id
1 'polypeptide(L)'
;MDLTDETHEDLDLLLRSGGIKLGPAQRGRLEWLVGQYGAPILDLTSDGRRNGVIILREPLSGAAAELFYRSLNPGCAVVIPASENPGFDFLKSKLTEFGTVGPCGADGPHEMWWGGIGWSKFLTAADASTARPRIVSCYPRGADATAAFALRHSLERFDLACHIEPIDTQIGDRMLCFEKAEFMLRMWNKYREPLLFVEVDASLREAPLLPSFLGCDVALHKWNRWEMSARVLYLGRTARAEMLLRAWQQLGASYPAIWEGYLLDQAWSLTSSQVPLDTVWLPRSYHSLKGDLGAMRATILHDRQTTTLDLGPDPGFAGIARTARRAGRTCARDAFMVMTTKAATGNGIAVILRNVAASDAGAVAATVEAVTGAYAADCGGYDRLELSLCAWQDDIGAAREAAALARHRILEIAPGQRIANDFFAAHASDQAVMTARHLFP
;
A
#
# COMPACT_ATOMS: atom_id res chain seq x y z
N MET A 1 -17.01 5.00 -17.79
CA MET A 1 -18.09 4.14 -18.32
C MET A 1 -18.85 3.72 -17.09
N ASP A 2 -20.03 4.32 -16.88
CA ASP A 2 -20.83 4.03 -15.69
C ASP A 2 -21.36 2.60 -15.81
N LEU A 3 -21.12 1.80 -14.79
CA LEU A 3 -21.68 0.46 -14.64
C LEU A 3 -23.21 0.59 -14.60
N THR A 4 -23.93 -0.30 -15.29
CA THR A 4 -25.39 -0.32 -15.23
C THR A 4 -25.85 -0.63 -13.80
N ASP A 5 -27.03 -0.14 -13.40
CA ASP A 5 -27.61 -0.42 -12.07
C ASP A 5 -27.69 -1.93 -11.79
N GLU A 6 -28.02 -2.73 -12.80
CA GLU A 6 -28.03 -4.21 -12.71
C GLU A 6 -26.64 -4.80 -12.36
N THR A 7 -25.54 -4.24 -12.92
CA THR A 7 -24.19 -4.74 -12.64
C THR A 7 -23.75 -4.42 -11.21
N HIS A 8 -24.20 -3.28 -10.65
CA HIS A 8 -23.94 -2.93 -9.25
C HIS A 8 -24.70 -3.83 -8.28
N GLU A 9 -25.98 -4.11 -8.55
CA GLU A 9 -26.79 -5.02 -7.74
C GLU A 9 -26.22 -6.45 -7.74
N ASP A 10 -25.74 -6.92 -8.89
CA ASP A 10 -25.09 -8.22 -9.04
C ASP A 10 -23.78 -8.31 -8.24
N LEU A 11 -22.95 -7.26 -8.28
CA LEU A 11 -21.70 -7.21 -7.49
C LEU A 11 -22.02 -7.22 -5.98
N ASP A 12 -23.03 -6.48 -5.54
CA ASP A 12 -23.46 -6.45 -4.15
C ASP A 12 -23.99 -7.79 -3.66
N LEU A 13 -24.75 -8.48 -4.49
CA LEU A 13 -25.22 -9.82 -4.20
C LEU A 13 -24.05 -10.81 -4.11
N LEU A 14 -23.08 -10.70 -5.02
CA LEU A 14 -21.88 -11.54 -5.04
C LEU A 14 -21.00 -11.34 -3.80
N LEU A 15 -20.74 -10.10 -3.39
CA LEU A 15 -19.97 -9.81 -2.18
C LEU A 15 -20.70 -10.30 -0.92
N ARG A 16 -22.01 -10.06 -0.81
CA ARG A 16 -22.83 -10.53 0.33
C ARG A 16 -22.88 -12.05 0.41
N SER A 17 -23.10 -12.74 -0.71
CA SER A 17 -23.11 -14.22 -0.76
C SER A 17 -21.74 -14.82 -0.45
N GLY A 18 -20.66 -14.13 -0.82
CA GLY A 18 -19.29 -14.51 -0.47
C GLY A 18 -18.90 -14.23 0.97
N GLY A 19 -19.69 -13.45 1.72
CA GLY A 19 -19.32 -12.95 3.04
C GLY A 19 -18.13 -12.00 3.00
N ILE A 20 -17.96 -11.26 1.90
CA ILE A 20 -16.81 -10.38 1.69
C ILE A 20 -17.16 -8.97 2.14
N LYS A 21 -16.40 -8.45 3.10
CA LYS A 21 -16.56 -7.11 3.66
C LYS A 21 -15.53 -6.14 3.07
N LEU A 22 -15.98 -5.26 2.18
CA LEU A 22 -15.15 -4.22 1.56
C LEU A 22 -15.62 -2.83 2.01
N GLY A 23 -14.68 -1.97 2.37
CA GLY A 23 -14.97 -0.57 2.61
C GLY A 23 -15.09 0.24 1.31
N PRO A 24 -15.49 1.52 1.40
CA PRO A 24 -15.81 2.33 0.21
C PRO A 24 -14.67 2.44 -0.81
N ALA A 25 -13.42 2.58 -0.34
CA ALA A 25 -12.26 2.70 -1.22
C ALA A 25 -11.95 1.39 -1.98
N GLN A 26 -12.06 0.26 -1.28
CA GLN A 26 -11.83 -1.06 -1.85
C GLN A 26 -12.92 -1.39 -2.87
N ARG A 27 -14.17 -1.09 -2.51
CA ARG A 27 -15.31 -1.23 -3.41
C ARG A 27 -15.17 -0.39 -4.67
N GLY A 28 -14.82 0.89 -4.55
CA GLY A 28 -14.60 1.75 -5.72
C GLY A 28 -13.50 1.23 -6.64
N ARG A 29 -12.42 0.66 -6.08
CA ARG A 29 -11.37 0.00 -6.88
C ARG A 29 -11.88 -1.28 -7.54
N LEU A 30 -12.70 -2.09 -6.86
CA LEU A 30 -13.30 -3.29 -7.42
C LEU A 30 -14.29 -2.96 -8.55
N GLU A 31 -15.16 -1.97 -8.36
CA GLU A 31 -16.07 -1.45 -9.39
C GLU A 31 -15.29 -0.97 -10.61
N TRP A 32 -14.22 -0.21 -10.42
CA TRP A 32 -13.33 0.18 -11.51
C TRP A 32 -12.76 -1.05 -12.25
N LEU A 33 -12.30 -2.08 -11.52
CA LEU A 33 -11.80 -3.31 -12.14
C LEU A 33 -12.88 -4.06 -12.92
N VAL A 34 -14.11 -4.15 -12.40
CA VAL A 34 -15.25 -4.75 -13.11
C VAL A 34 -15.55 -3.96 -14.40
N GLY A 35 -15.49 -2.63 -14.35
CA GLY A 35 -15.62 -1.79 -15.53
C GLY A 35 -14.51 -2.02 -16.57
N GLN A 36 -13.29 -2.38 -16.15
CA GLN A 36 -12.18 -2.68 -17.06
C GLN A 36 -12.18 -4.12 -17.58
N TYR A 37 -12.50 -5.10 -16.73
CA TYR A 37 -12.35 -6.53 -17.02
C TYR A 37 -13.65 -7.23 -17.40
N GLY A 38 -14.79 -6.71 -16.98
CA GLY A 38 -16.09 -7.36 -17.08
C GLY A 38 -16.52 -7.95 -15.73
N ALA A 39 -17.66 -8.64 -15.76
CA ALA A 39 -18.34 -9.15 -14.57
C ALA A 39 -17.41 -9.96 -13.63
N PRO A 40 -17.55 -9.79 -12.31
CA PRO A 40 -16.78 -10.55 -11.34
C PRO A 40 -17.31 -11.98 -11.20
N ILE A 41 -16.42 -12.92 -10.93
CA ILE A 41 -16.75 -14.27 -10.49
C ILE A 41 -16.10 -14.55 -9.14
N LEU A 42 -16.83 -15.29 -8.30
CA LEU A 42 -16.35 -15.72 -6.99
C LEU A 42 -15.71 -17.11 -7.09
N ASP A 43 -14.48 -17.22 -6.58
CA ASP A 43 -13.69 -18.45 -6.56
C ASP A 43 -13.59 -19.15 -7.94
N LEU A 44 -13.37 -20.47 -7.93
CA LEU A 44 -13.11 -21.27 -9.13
C LEU A 44 -14.36 -22.00 -9.59
N THR A 45 -15.22 -21.35 -10.37
CA THR A 45 -16.37 -22.02 -10.99
C THR A 45 -16.06 -22.52 -12.42
N SER A 46 -15.67 -23.80 -12.54
CA SER A 46 -15.57 -24.63 -13.77
C SER A 46 -14.61 -24.23 -14.92
N ASP A 47 -14.23 -25.22 -15.74
CA ASP A 47 -13.14 -25.28 -16.74
C ASP A 47 -13.35 -24.45 -18.04
N GLY A 48 -13.83 -23.22 -17.93
CA GLY A 48 -13.97 -22.29 -19.06
C GLY A 48 -12.75 -21.39 -19.29
N ARG A 49 -12.63 -20.81 -20.50
CA ARG A 49 -11.74 -19.65 -20.74
C ARG A 49 -12.17 -18.51 -19.83
N ARG A 50 -11.31 -18.16 -18.87
CA ARG A 50 -11.59 -17.14 -17.85
C ARG A 50 -11.35 -15.77 -18.45
N ASN A 51 -12.32 -14.88 -18.35
CA ASN A 51 -12.19 -13.44 -18.61
C ASN A 51 -12.96 -12.73 -17.49
N GLY A 52 -12.53 -11.54 -17.11
CA GLY A 52 -13.20 -10.78 -16.05
C GLY A 52 -12.38 -10.65 -14.77
N VAL A 53 -13.06 -10.24 -13.71
CA VAL A 53 -12.50 -10.14 -12.36
C VAL A 53 -12.74 -11.45 -11.63
N ILE A 54 -11.70 -12.03 -11.04
CA ILE A 54 -11.77 -13.27 -10.26
C ILE A 54 -11.47 -12.91 -8.81
N ILE A 55 -12.47 -13.09 -7.94
CA ILE A 55 -12.35 -12.81 -6.51
C ILE A 55 -12.04 -14.12 -5.80
N LEU A 56 -10.86 -14.22 -5.20
CA LEU A 56 -10.42 -15.40 -4.45
C LEU A 56 -10.60 -15.15 -2.96
N ARG A 57 -11.54 -15.88 -2.34
CA ARG A 57 -11.82 -15.75 -0.91
C ARG A 57 -10.90 -16.62 -0.06
N GLU A 58 -10.55 -17.80 -0.56
CA GLU A 58 -9.77 -18.78 0.16
C GLU A 58 -8.40 -19.02 -0.51
N PRO A 59 -7.34 -19.27 0.27
CA PRO A 59 -6.03 -19.59 -0.29
C PRO A 59 -6.07 -20.93 -1.02
N LEU A 60 -5.48 -20.95 -2.22
CA LEU A 60 -5.36 -22.17 -3.01
C LEU A 60 -4.17 -23.01 -2.53
N SER A 61 -4.33 -24.34 -2.56
CA SER A 61 -3.19 -25.25 -2.41
C SER A 61 -2.14 -25.00 -3.49
N GLY A 62 -0.88 -25.40 -3.27
CA GLY A 62 0.19 -25.16 -4.25
C GLY A 62 -0.12 -25.70 -5.65
N ALA A 63 -0.70 -26.90 -5.75
CA ALA A 63 -1.11 -27.48 -7.03
C ALA A 63 -2.30 -26.72 -7.66
N ALA A 64 -3.30 -26.34 -6.87
CA ALA A 64 -4.45 -25.58 -7.36
C ALA A 64 -4.03 -24.17 -7.83
N ALA A 65 -3.11 -23.52 -7.12
CA ALA A 65 -2.55 -22.23 -7.50
C ALA A 65 -1.76 -22.30 -8.82
N GLU A 66 -1.05 -23.40 -9.09
CA GLU A 66 -0.37 -23.59 -10.38
C GLU A 66 -1.34 -23.77 -11.54
N LEU A 67 -2.38 -24.61 -11.37
CA LEU A 67 -3.43 -24.78 -12.37
C LEU A 67 -4.17 -23.46 -12.60
N PHE A 68 -4.47 -22.73 -11.52
CA PHE A 68 -5.07 -21.41 -11.57
C PHE A 68 -4.21 -20.44 -12.38
N TYR A 69 -2.93 -20.29 -12.03
CA TYR A 69 -2.00 -19.41 -12.74
C TYR A 69 -1.94 -19.71 -14.24
N ARG A 70 -1.87 -21.00 -14.62
CA ARG A 70 -1.82 -21.43 -16.04
C ARG A 70 -3.12 -21.18 -16.80
N SER A 71 -4.25 -21.07 -16.11
CA SER A 71 -5.55 -20.79 -16.72
C SER A 71 -5.81 -19.31 -16.99
N LEU A 72 -5.05 -18.42 -16.34
CA LEU A 72 -5.23 -16.98 -16.48
C LEU A 72 -4.76 -16.50 -17.86
N ASN A 73 -5.33 -15.39 -18.33
CA ASN A 73 -4.86 -14.66 -19.50
C ASN A 73 -4.86 -13.14 -19.21
N PRO A 74 -4.32 -12.29 -20.09
CA PRO A 74 -4.30 -10.83 -19.87
C PRO A 74 -5.67 -10.16 -19.74
N GLY A 75 -6.75 -10.84 -20.12
CA GLY A 75 -8.15 -10.44 -19.92
C GLY A 75 -8.69 -10.80 -18.53
N CYS A 76 -7.86 -11.28 -17.60
CA CYS A 76 -8.22 -11.55 -16.21
C CYS A 76 -7.57 -10.55 -15.25
N ALA A 77 -8.32 -10.16 -14.22
CA ALA A 77 -7.78 -9.56 -12.98
C ALA A 77 -8.13 -10.47 -11.81
N VAL A 78 -7.18 -10.64 -10.88
CA VAL A 78 -7.36 -11.42 -9.65
C VAL A 78 -7.45 -10.43 -8.50
N VAL A 79 -8.46 -10.59 -7.65
CA VAL A 79 -8.69 -9.78 -6.45
C VAL A 79 -8.71 -10.70 -5.22
N ILE A 80 -8.00 -10.32 -4.17
CA ILE A 80 -7.93 -11.04 -2.90
C ILE A 80 -8.35 -10.06 -1.81
N PRO A 81 -9.56 -10.19 -1.22
CA PRO A 81 -10.11 -9.23 -0.28
C PRO A 81 -9.56 -9.34 1.15
N ALA A 82 -8.95 -10.49 1.52
CA ALA A 82 -8.27 -10.73 2.80
C ALA A 82 -6.79 -11.04 2.58
N SER A 83 -6.13 -10.17 1.81
CA SER A 83 -4.81 -10.43 1.24
C SER A 83 -3.65 -10.43 2.24
N GLU A 84 -3.90 -9.94 3.45
CA GLU A 84 -2.96 -9.97 4.56
C GLU A 84 -2.70 -11.38 5.08
N ASN A 85 -3.55 -12.36 4.73
CA ASN A 85 -3.32 -13.75 5.11
C ASN A 85 -2.14 -14.36 4.31
N PRO A 86 -1.11 -14.93 4.99
CA PRO A 86 0.05 -15.53 4.33
C PRO A 86 -0.27 -16.71 3.40
N GLY A 87 -1.42 -17.37 3.57
CA GLY A 87 -1.87 -18.46 2.70
C GLY A 87 -1.97 -18.06 1.22
N PHE A 88 -2.15 -16.77 0.92
CA PHE A 88 -2.19 -16.26 -0.45
C PHE A 88 -0.80 -16.00 -1.06
N ASP A 89 0.27 -16.01 -0.26
CA ASP A 89 1.60 -15.58 -0.71
C ASP A 89 2.15 -16.44 -1.84
N PHE A 90 1.88 -17.75 -1.82
CA PHE A 90 2.29 -18.64 -2.91
C PHE A 90 1.71 -18.19 -4.26
N LEU A 91 0.41 -17.89 -4.32
CA LEU A 91 -0.22 -17.42 -5.54
C LEU A 91 0.24 -16.00 -5.91
N LYS A 92 0.25 -15.07 -4.94
CA LYS A 92 0.71 -13.68 -5.15
C LYS A 92 2.14 -13.66 -5.73
N SER A 93 3.01 -14.58 -5.31
CA SER A 93 4.39 -14.68 -5.81
C SER A 93 4.52 -15.06 -7.30
N LYS A 94 3.47 -15.64 -7.89
CA LYS A 94 3.40 -16.03 -9.30
C LYS A 94 2.77 -14.96 -10.18
N LEU A 95 1.92 -14.12 -9.58
CA LEU A 95 1.22 -13.06 -10.28
C LEU A 95 2.05 -11.78 -10.31
N THR A 96 1.77 -10.95 -11.31
CA THR A 96 2.16 -9.54 -11.25
C THR A 96 1.19 -8.84 -10.32
N GLU A 97 1.71 -8.36 -9.20
CA GLU A 97 0.96 -7.46 -8.32
C GLU A 97 0.74 -6.12 -9.04
N PHE A 98 -0.52 -5.67 -9.07
CA PHE A 98 -0.89 -4.40 -9.68
C PHE A 98 -1.11 -3.30 -8.64
N GLY A 99 -1.71 -3.65 -7.50
CA GLY A 99 -1.97 -2.69 -6.43
C GLY A 99 -2.53 -3.32 -5.18
N THR A 100 -2.66 -2.50 -4.15
CA THR A 100 -3.26 -2.82 -2.85
C THR A 100 -4.08 -1.64 -2.35
N VAL A 101 -5.21 -1.92 -1.70
CA VAL A 101 -6.00 -0.93 -0.97
C VAL A 101 -6.02 -1.33 0.50
N GLY A 102 -5.49 -0.46 1.36
CA GLY A 102 -5.43 -0.70 2.80
C GLY A 102 -6.81 -0.86 3.47
N PRO A 103 -6.84 -1.30 4.74
CA PRO A 103 -8.08 -1.47 5.49
C PRO A 103 -8.85 -0.16 5.71
N CYS A 104 -10.18 -0.26 5.72
CA CYS A 104 -11.16 0.81 5.90
C CYS A 104 -11.77 0.81 7.32
N GLY A 105 -10.97 0.53 8.36
CA GLY A 105 -11.49 0.37 9.72
C GLY A 105 -12.52 -0.77 9.81
N ALA A 106 -13.54 -0.63 10.65
CA ALA A 106 -14.52 -1.69 10.86
C ALA A 106 -15.37 -2.01 9.62
N ASP A 107 -15.57 -1.07 8.69
CA ASP A 107 -16.42 -1.25 7.51
C ASP A 107 -15.77 -2.10 6.41
N GLY A 108 -14.45 -2.22 6.43
CA GLY A 108 -13.66 -3.05 5.51
C GLY A 108 -12.32 -3.37 6.14
N PRO A 109 -12.26 -4.28 7.12
CA PRO A 109 -11.12 -4.38 8.03
C PRO A 109 -9.92 -5.12 7.45
N HIS A 110 -10.03 -5.59 6.20
CA HIS A 110 -9.02 -6.37 5.51
C HIS A 110 -8.23 -5.54 4.50
N GLU A 111 -7.07 -6.02 4.06
CA GLU A 111 -6.34 -5.43 2.93
C GLU A 111 -6.81 -6.09 1.62
N MET A 112 -7.16 -5.28 0.62
CA MET A 112 -7.52 -5.78 -0.71
C MET A 112 -6.32 -5.72 -1.65
N TRP A 113 -5.87 -6.87 -2.14
CA TRP A 113 -4.82 -6.97 -3.16
C TRP A 113 -5.42 -7.24 -4.53
N TRP A 114 -4.79 -6.73 -5.59
CA TRP A 114 -5.18 -7.06 -6.95
C TRP A 114 -3.99 -7.18 -7.90
N GLY A 115 -4.11 -8.07 -8.89
CA GLY A 115 -3.03 -8.43 -9.80
C GLY A 115 -3.47 -9.30 -10.98
N GLY A 116 -2.51 -9.83 -11.73
CA GLY A 116 -2.76 -10.67 -12.91
C GLY A 116 -1.49 -11.14 -13.61
N ILE A 117 -1.57 -11.55 -14.88
CA ILE A 117 -0.39 -12.01 -15.64
C ILE A 117 0.48 -10.84 -16.12
N GLY A 118 -0.08 -9.64 -16.29
CA GLY A 118 0.71 -8.46 -16.68
C GLY A 118 -0.13 -7.23 -17.02
N TRP A 119 0.57 -6.13 -17.27
CA TRP A 119 -0.01 -4.79 -17.44
C TRP A 119 -0.53 -4.47 -18.84
N SER A 120 -0.43 -5.39 -19.81
CA SER A 120 -0.67 -5.10 -21.23
C SER A 120 -2.04 -4.47 -21.50
N LYS A 121 -3.08 -4.87 -20.76
CA LYS A 121 -4.42 -4.31 -20.90
C LYS A 121 -4.50 -2.82 -20.55
N PHE A 122 -3.74 -2.39 -19.55
CA PHE A 122 -3.79 -1.01 -19.06
C PHE A 122 -2.88 -0.07 -19.84
N LEU A 123 -1.77 -0.57 -20.39
CA LEU A 123 -0.81 0.27 -21.13
C LEU A 123 -1.48 0.97 -22.32
N THR A 124 -2.25 0.24 -23.13
CA THR A 124 -2.96 0.82 -24.28
C THR A 124 -4.09 1.76 -23.84
N ALA A 125 -4.78 1.47 -22.74
CA ALA A 125 -5.87 2.32 -22.23
C ALA A 125 -5.33 3.62 -21.61
N ALA A 126 -4.13 3.59 -21.04
CA ALA A 126 -3.49 4.76 -20.45
C ALA A 126 -3.22 5.86 -21.47
N ASP A 127 -2.92 5.51 -22.72
CA ASP A 127 -2.70 6.47 -23.81
C ASP A 127 -3.93 7.34 -24.08
N ALA A 128 -5.13 6.79 -23.85
CA ALA A 128 -6.41 7.50 -24.01
C ALA A 128 -6.79 8.36 -22.79
N SER A 129 -6.01 8.32 -21.70
CA SER A 129 -6.31 9.11 -20.50
C SER A 129 -6.23 10.60 -20.81
N THR A 130 -7.29 11.34 -20.44
CA THR A 130 -7.34 12.81 -20.52
C THR A 130 -6.80 13.48 -19.26
N ALA A 131 -6.76 12.77 -18.13
CA ALA A 131 -6.18 13.25 -16.90
C ALA A 131 -4.64 13.24 -17.02
N ARG A 132 -4.05 14.44 -17.08
CA ARG A 132 -2.61 14.65 -17.21
C ARG A 132 -2.06 15.11 -15.86
N PRO A 133 -1.10 14.38 -15.26
CA PRO A 133 -0.44 14.87 -14.06
C PRO A 133 0.53 16.00 -14.43
N ARG A 134 0.74 16.94 -13.50
CA ARG A 134 1.88 17.85 -13.62
C ARG A 134 3.15 17.09 -13.28
N ILE A 135 4.11 17.13 -14.19
CA ILE A 135 5.43 16.56 -13.94
C ILE A 135 6.22 17.54 -13.08
N VAL A 136 6.69 17.08 -11.93
CA VAL A 136 7.50 17.90 -11.02
C VAL A 136 8.86 17.27 -10.84
N SER A 137 9.89 18.11 -10.79
CA SER A 137 11.27 17.66 -10.59
C SER A 137 12.07 18.75 -9.91
N CYS A 138 13.09 18.36 -9.16
CA CYS A 138 14.00 19.29 -8.51
C CYS A 138 15.43 18.78 -8.61
N TYR A 139 16.37 19.73 -8.51
CA TYR A 139 17.80 19.42 -8.55
C TYR A 139 18.57 20.42 -7.66
N PRO A 140 19.76 20.06 -7.17
CA PRO A 140 20.58 20.98 -6.37
C PRO A 140 20.92 22.25 -7.16
N ARG A 141 20.78 23.43 -6.56
CA ARG A 141 21.05 24.72 -7.22
C ARG A 141 22.48 24.85 -7.75
N GLY A 142 23.45 24.23 -7.09
CA GLY A 142 24.85 24.22 -7.51
C GLY A 142 25.17 23.19 -8.61
N ALA A 143 24.21 22.34 -9.01
CA ALA A 143 24.41 21.32 -10.03
C ALA A 143 24.21 21.86 -11.45
N ASP A 144 24.78 21.16 -12.43
CA ASP A 144 24.57 21.45 -13.86
C ASP A 144 23.09 21.28 -14.26
N ALA A 145 22.51 22.32 -14.85
CA ALA A 145 21.13 22.36 -15.29
C ALA A 145 20.87 21.59 -16.60
N THR A 146 21.90 21.06 -17.27
CA THR A 146 21.77 20.32 -18.54
C THR A 146 20.73 19.19 -18.47
N ALA A 147 20.72 18.40 -17.38
CA ALA A 147 19.74 17.34 -17.17
C ALA A 147 18.31 17.88 -17.06
N ALA A 148 18.12 18.99 -16.34
CA ALA A 148 16.82 19.65 -16.19
C ALA A 148 16.28 20.17 -17.54
N PHE A 149 17.15 20.69 -18.40
CA PHE A 149 16.78 21.09 -19.76
C PHE A 149 16.41 19.89 -20.64
N ALA A 150 17.18 18.79 -20.56
CA ALA A 150 16.87 17.56 -21.29
C ALA A 150 15.52 16.95 -20.89
N LEU A 151 15.23 16.89 -19.59
CA LEU A 151 13.94 16.45 -19.07
C LEU A 151 12.81 17.36 -19.58
N ARG A 152 12.95 18.69 -19.46
CA ARG A 152 11.98 19.67 -19.95
C ARG A 152 11.68 19.48 -21.44
N HIS A 153 12.71 19.37 -22.26
CA HIS A 153 12.55 19.16 -23.69
C HIS A 153 11.84 17.83 -24.00
N SER A 154 12.12 16.77 -23.22
CA SER A 154 11.41 15.50 -23.39
C SER A 154 9.92 15.59 -23.02
N LEU A 155 9.56 16.43 -22.06
CA LEU A 155 8.19 16.67 -21.61
C LEU A 155 7.38 17.49 -22.63
N GLU A 156 8.01 18.49 -23.24
CA GLU A 156 7.40 19.32 -24.30
C GLU A 156 6.95 18.47 -25.49
N ARG A 157 7.71 17.40 -25.85
CA ARG A 157 7.32 16.47 -26.92
C ARG A 157 5.99 15.75 -26.68
N PHE A 158 5.56 15.63 -25.43
CA PHE A 158 4.33 14.96 -25.04
C PHE A 158 3.24 15.91 -24.55
N ASP A 159 3.45 17.23 -24.71
CA ASP A 159 2.53 18.27 -24.23
C ASP A 159 2.21 18.13 -22.72
N LEU A 160 3.25 17.85 -21.93
CA LEU A 160 3.12 17.64 -20.48
C LEU A 160 3.50 18.91 -19.72
N ALA A 161 2.55 19.42 -18.93
CA ALA A 161 2.80 20.51 -18.01
C ALA A 161 3.86 20.10 -16.98
N CYS A 162 4.87 20.95 -16.78
CA CYS A 162 5.94 20.66 -15.84
C CYS A 162 6.25 21.81 -14.88
N HIS A 163 6.89 21.46 -13.76
CA HIS A 163 7.58 22.38 -12.87
C HIS A 163 8.92 21.76 -12.50
N ILE A 164 10.00 22.35 -12.98
CA ILE A 164 11.36 21.89 -12.70
C ILE A 164 12.14 23.07 -12.14
N GLU A 165 12.59 23.00 -10.89
CA GLU A 165 13.32 24.09 -10.23
C GLU A 165 14.58 23.62 -9.47
N PRO A 166 15.63 24.45 -9.45
CA PRO A 166 16.75 24.26 -8.56
C PRO A 166 16.35 24.54 -7.10
N ILE A 167 16.75 23.67 -6.18
CA ILE A 167 16.56 23.80 -4.73
C ILE A 167 17.90 23.94 -4.01
N ASP A 168 17.89 24.63 -2.87
CA ASP A 168 19.04 24.73 -1.99
C ASP A 168 19.17 23.45 -1.18
N THR A 169 20.37 22.87 -1.17
CA THR A 169 20.68 21.61 -0.51
C THR A 169 21.64 21.83 0.64
N GLN A 170 21.43 21.15 1.77
CA GLN A 170 22.27 21.28 2.96
C GLN A 170 23.68 20.72 2.75
N ILE A 171 23.81 19.70 1.88
CA ILE A 171 25.07 18.98 1.67
C ILE A 171 25.50 19.09 0.20
N GLY A 172 26.27 20.13 -0.14
CA GLY A 172 26.87 20.27 -1.47
C GLY A 172 25.83 20.14 -2.59
N ASP A 173 26.11 19.27 -3.56
CA ASP A 173 25.24 18.90 -4.67
C ASP A 173 24.38 17.64 -4.39
N ARG A 174 24.25 17.23 -3.13
CA ARG A 174 23.47 16.06 -2.74
C ARG A 174 22.12 16.48 -2.18
N MET A 175 21.06 15.95 -2.80
CA MET A 175 19.70 16.10 -2.31
C MET A 175 19.38 15.03 -1.25
N LEU A 176 18.84 15.47 -0.12
CA LEU A 176 18.38 14.62 0.97
C LEU A 176 16.89 14.29 0.81
N CYS A 177 16.46 13.19 1.44
CA CYS A 177 15.07 12.71 1.40
C CYS A 177 14.07 13.81 1.84
N PHE A 178 14.37 14.54 2.92
CA PHE A 178 13.46 15.57 3.41
C PHE A 178 13.38 16.76 2.45
N GLU A 179 14.47 17.11 1.75
CA GLU A 179 14.48 18.23 0.79
C GLU A 179 13.58 17.92 -0.41
N LYS A 180 13.62 16.66 -0.90
CA LYS A 180 12.69 16.20 -1.94
C LYS A 180 11.24 16.18 -1.43
N ALA A 181 11.01 15.65 -0.22
CA ALA A 181 9.66 15.60 0.35
C ALA A 181 9.08 17.00 0.60
N GLU A 182 9.89 17.97 1.03
CA GLU A 182 9.50 19.38 1.18
C GLU A 182 9.21 20.04 -0.18
N PHE A 183 10.05 19.78 -1.18
CA PHE A 183 9.76 20.22 -2.56
C PHE A 183 8.41 19.67 -3.02
N MET A 184 8.17 18.36 -2.83
CA MET A 184 6.90 17.72 -3.20
C MET A 184 5.70 18.32 -2.46
N LEU A 185 5.83 18.60 -1.16
CA LEU A 185 4.77 19.26 -0.38
C LEU A 185 4.54 20.71 -0.84
N ARG A 186 5.58 21.44 -1.22
CA ARG A 186 5.45 22.77 -1.82
C ARG A 186 4.72 22.71 -3.16
N MET A 187 5.04 21.73 -4.00
CA MET A 187 4.33 21.50 -5.26
C MET A 187 2.87 21.08 -5.02
N TRP A 188 2.61 20.25 -4.00
CA TRP A 188 1.26 19.83 -3.61
C TRP A 188 0.38 21.02 -3.23
N ASN A 189 0.93 22.00 -2.51
CA ASN A 189 0.19 23.21 -2.12
C ASN A 189 -0.01 24.18 -3.30
N LYS A 190 0.91 24.18 -4.26
CA LYS A 190 0.90 25.10 -5.40
C LYS A 190 -0.05 24.66 -6.52
N TYR A 191 -0.11 23.36 -6.78
CA TYR A 191 -0.82 22.80 -7.94
C TYR A 191 -2.06 22.02 -7.51
N ARG A 192 -3.11 22.06 -8.35
CA ARG A 192 -4.42 21.45 -8.06
C ARG A 192 -4.62 20.13 -8.77
N GLU A 193 -3.86 19.89 -9.82
CA GLU A 193 -3.77 18.64 -10.57
C GLU A 193 -2.89 17.60 -9.86
N PRO A 194 -3.04 16.29 -10.16
CA PRO A 194 -2.14 15.25 -9.66
C PRO A 194 -0.68 15.54 -10.00
N LEU A 195 0.22 15.08 -9.12
CA LEU A 195 1.65 15.26 -9.31
C LEU A 195 2.30 13.94 -9.71
N LEU A 196 3.24 14.02 -10.64
CA LEU A 196 4.18 12.93 -10.91
C LEU A 196 5.59 13.46 -10.73
N PHE A 197 6.24 13.06 -9.64
CA PHE A 197 7.66 13.30 -9.46
C PHE A 197 8.45 12.43 -10.43
N VAL A 198 9.44 13.02 -11.09
CA VAL A 198 10.43 12.32 -11.89
C VAL A 198 11.80 12.90 -11.58
N GLU A 199 12.80 12.05 -11.36
CA GLU A 199 14.19 12.51 -11.20
C GLU A 199 14.65 13.38 -12.38
N VAL A 200 15.47 14.39 -12.07
CA VAL A 200 15.95 15.37 -13.06
C VAL A 200 16.77 14.73 -14.18
N ASP A 201 17.33 13.55 -13.92
CA ASP A 201 18.17 12.79 -14.86
C ASP A 201 17.37 11.91 -15.83
N ALA A 202 16.04 12.02 -15.80
CA ALA A 202 15.17 11.21 -16.62
C ALA A 202 14.91 11.83 -17.99
N SER A 203 14.55 10.97 -18.93
CA SER A 203 13.96 11.33 -20.22
C SER A 203 12.71 10.49 -20.47
N LEU A 204 11.68 11.12 -21.02
CA LEU A 204 10.44 10.43 -21.36
C LEU A 204 10.55 9.81 -22.75
N ARG A 205 10.15 8.53 -22.85
CA ARG A 205 9.99 7.81 -24.12
C ARG A 205 8.54 7.74 -24.57
N GLU A 206 7.63 7.78 -23.62
CA GLU A 206 6.18 7.81 -23.80
C GLU A 206 5.55 8.73 -22.74
N ALA A 207 4.29 9.12 -22.93
CA ALA A 207 3.57 9.91 -21.95
C ALA A 207 3.27 9.05 -20.70
N PRO A 208 3.66 9.46 -19.48
CA PRO A 208 3.56 8.64 -18.27
C PRO A 208 2.15 8.71 -17.65
N LEU A 209 1.14 8.27 -18.40
CA LEU A 209 -0.28 8.49 -18.08
C LEU A 209 -0.92 7.36 -17.26
N LEU A 210 -0.24 6.22 -17.14
CA LEU A 210 -0.76 5.03 -16.47
C LEU A 210 -1.28 5.32 -15.04
N PRO A 211 -0.56 5.99 -14.13
CA PRO A 211 -1.07 6.28 -12.79
C PRO A 211 -2.38 7.08 -12.79
N SER A 212 -2.50 8.04 -13.72
CA SER A 212 -3.68 8.90 -13.83
C SER A 212 -4.86 8.14 -14.41
N PHE A 213 -4.63 7.26 -15.40
CA PHE A 213 -5.65 6.33 -15.90
C PHE A 213 -6.19 5.41 -14.80
N LEU A 214 -5.30 4.95 -13.91
CA LEU A 214 -5.66 4.05 -12.82
C LEU A 214 -6.44 4.75 -11.69
N GLY A 215 -6.43 6.08 -11.61
CA GLY A 215 -7.21 6.83 -10.61
C GLY A 215 -6.85 6.48 -9.16
N CYS A 216 -5.60 6.11 -8.89
CA CYS A 216 -5.13 5.74 -7.54
C CYS A 216 -4.75 6.95 -6.69
N ASP A 217 -4.59 6.74 -5.37
CA ASP A 217 -4.04 7.77 -4.49
C ASP A 217 -2.54 7.94 -4.74
N VAL A 218 -1.83 6.82 -4.89
CA VAL A 218 -0.37 6.80 -4.98
C VAL A 218 0.05 5.72 -5.97
N ALA A 219 1.04 6.02 -6.81
CA ALA A 219 1.70 5.00 -7.64
C ALA A 219 3.22 5.15 -7.62
N LEU A 220 3.90 4.03 -7.49
CA LEU A 220 5.36 3.98 -7.45
C LEU A 220 5.86 2.57 -7.81
N HIS A 221 7.17 2.42 -7.99
CA HIS A 221 7.77 1.14 -8.35
C HIS A 221 8.32 0.39 -7.13
N LYS A 222 8.11 -0.94 -7.09
CA LYS A 222 8.79 -1.88 -6.17
C LYS A 222 10.03 -2.46 -6.85
N TRP A 223 11.21 -1.98 -6.46
CA TRP A 223 12.48 -2.60 -6.80
C TRP A 223 12.75 -3.84 -5.93
N ASN A 224 13.46 -4.84 -6.46
CA ASN A 224 13.75 -6.10 -5.75
C ASN A 224 12.53 -6.78 -5.08
N ARG A 225 11.31 -6.55 -5.59
CA ARG A 225 10.01 -6.98 -5.01
C ARG A 225 9.63 -6.33 -3.68
N TRP A 226 10.47 -5.45 -3.12
CA TRP A 226 10.19 -4.83 -1.83
C TRP A 226 10.62 -3.36 -1.77
N GLU A 227 11.82 -2.99 -2.20
CA GLU A 227 12.32 -1.61 -2.10
C GLU A 227 11.42 -0.63 -2.85
N MET A 228 10.93 0.42 -2.19
CA MET A 228 10.20 1.48 -2.85
C MET A 228 11.18 2.45 -3.52
N SER A 229 10.96 2.74 -4.80
CA SER A 229 11.75 3.73 -5.52
C SER A 229 11.06 5.09 -5.50
N ALA A 230 11.75 6.10 -5.00
CA ALA A 230 11.31 7.49 -5.00
C ALA A 230 11.70 8.25 -6.28
N ARG A 231 12.23 7.55 -7.29
CA ARG A 231 12.64 8.17 -8.57
C ARG A 231 11.46 8.53 -9.47
N VAL A 232 10.37 7.81 -9.29
CA VAL A 232 9.08 8.03 -9.95
C VAL A 232 7.99 7.84 -8.90
N LEU A 233 7.32 8.93 -8.51
CA LEU A 233 6.29 8.93 -7.47
C LEU A 233 5.08 9.73 -7.95
N TYR A 234 3.97 9.05 -8.16
CA TYR A 234 2.69 9.66 -8.45
C TYR A 234 1.90 9.91 -7.17
N LEU A 235 1.32 11.10 -7.06
CA LEU A 235 0.38 11.48 -6.01
C LEU A 235 -0.92 12.00 -6.65
N GLY A 236 -1.98 11.20 -6.53
CA GLY A 236 -3.34 11.60 -6.81
C GLY A 236 -3.79 12.68 -5.84
N ARG A 237 -4.75 13.52 -6.23
CA ARG A 237 -5.24 14.64 -5.41
C ARG A 237 -6.25 14.20 -4.37
N THR A 238 -5.81 13.37 -3.44
CA THR A 238 -6.64 12.85 -2.35
C THR A 238 -6.03 13.16 -0.98
N ALA A 239 -6.87 13.22 0.06
CA ALA A 239 -6.40 13.43 1.42
C ALA A 239 -5.44 12.32 1.88
N ARG A 240 -5.63 11.08 1.39
CA ARG A 240 -4.77 9.93 1.72
C ARG A 240 -3.38 10.06 1.11
N ALA A 241 -3.28 10.53 -0.13
CA ALA A 241 -2.00 10.84 -0.75
C ALA A 241 -1.28 12.00 -0.04
N GLU A 242 -2.01 13.02 0.43
CA GLU A 242 -1.45 14.09 1.26
C GLU A 242 -0.92 13.56 2.59
N MET A 243 -1.66 12.67 3.25
CA MET A 243 -1.20 12.03 4.49
C MET A 243 0.10 11.27 4.29
N LEU A 244 0.22 10.50 3.20
CA LEU A 244 1.48 9.84 2.84
C LEU A 244 2.63 10.84 2.69
N LEU A 245 2.40 11.90 1.91
CA LEU A 245 3.42 12.92 1.63
C LEU A 245 3.89 13.60 2.92
N ARG A 246 2.97 13.90 3.85
CA ARG A 246 3.29 14.49 5.15
C ARG A 246 4.05 13.52 6.05
N ALA A 247 3.64 12.25 6.10
CA ALA A 247 4.36 11.22 6.84
C ALA A 247 5.79 11.04 6.31
N TRP A 248 5.96 11.04 4.99
CA TRP A 248 7.26 10.94 4.35
C TRP A 248 8.15 12.15 4.64
N GLN A 249 7.61 13.37 4.58
CA GLN A 249 8.34 14.59 4.97
C GLN A 249 8.79 14.56 6.42
N GLN A 250 7.91 14.15 7.34
CA GLN A 250 8.23 14.06 8.76
C GLN A 250 9.32 13.03 9.04
N LEU A 251 9.22 11.84 8.43
CA LEU A 251 10.23 10.79 8.55
C LEU A 251 11.58 11.22 7.94
N GLY A 252 11.54 11.83 6.76
CA GLY A 252 12.71 12.43 6.12
C GLY A 252 13.45 13.41 7.04
N ALA A 253 12.70 14.31 7.68
CA ALA A 253 13.27 15.33 8.56
C ALA A 253 13.79 14.72 9.88
N SER A 254 13.13 13.69 10.40
CA SER A 254 13.51 13.04 11.66
C SER A 254 14.71 12.11 11.51
N TYR A 255 14.90 11.53 10.33
CA TYR A 255 15.92 10.50 10.07
C TYR A 255 16.75 10.80 8.80
N PRO A 256 17.46 11.96 8.74
CA PRO A 256 18.11 12.43 7.52
C PRO A 256 19.25 11.53 7.02
N ALA A 257 19.78 10.64 7.86
CA ALA A 257 20.83 9.68 7.51
C ALA A 257 20.29 8.39 6.88
N ILE A 258 18.98 8.14 6.97
CA ILE A 258 18.34 6.94 6.42
C ILE A 258 17.98 7.19 4.95
N TRP A 259 18.15 6.16 4.12
CA TRP A 259 17.93 6.29 2.69
C TRP A 259 16.45 6.46 2.35
N GLU A 260 16.19 7.11 1.21
CA GLU A 260 14.89 7.65 0.85
C GLU A 260 13.83 6.57 0.63
N GLY A 261 14.17 5.51 -0.11
CA GLY A 261 13.25 4.41 -0.41
C GLY A 261 12.74 3.69 0.84
N TYR A 262 13.54 3.61 1.90
CA TYR A 262 13.08 3.06 3.19
C TYR A 262 12.13 3.99 3.89
N LEU A 263 12.45 5.28 4.00
CA LEU A 263 11.58 6.25 4.66
C LEU A 263 10.23 6.38 3.94
N LEU A 264 10.22 6.25 2.60
CA LEU A 264 8.98 6.20 1.82
C LEU A 264 8.18 4.92 2.09
N ASP A 265 8.83 3.76 2.20
CA ASP A 265 8.19 2.50 2.59
C ASP A 265 7.60 2.57 4.02
N GLN A 266 8.31 3.18 4.96
CA GLN A 266 7.79 3.40 6.32
C GLN A 266 6.61 4.37 6.31
N ALA A 267 6.69 5.46 5.55
CA ALA A 267 5.57 6.40 5.39
C ALA A 267 4.34 5.71 4.80
N TRP A 268 4.55 4.84 3.81
CA TRP A 268 3.51 4.05 3.19
C TRP A 268 2.85 3.09 4.18
N SER A 269 3.65 2.30 4.92
CA SER A 269 3.14 1.37 5.94
C SER A 269 2.34 2.09 7.03
N LEU A 270 2.85 3.22 7.53
CA LEU A 270 2.14 4.03 8.54
C LEU A 270 0.83 4.56 8.00
N THR A 271 0.82 5.07 6.77
CA THR A 271 -0.37 5.67 6.17
C THR A 271 -1.42 4.62 5.84
N SER A 272 -1.03 3.51 5.21
CA SER A 272 -1.94 2.42 4.84
C SER A 272 -2.55 1.70 6.04
N SER A 273 -1.89 1.74 7.21
CA SER A 273 -2.46 1.22 8.46
C SER A 273 -3.60 2.08 9.02
N GLN A 274 -3.60 3.39 8.73
CA GLN A 274 -4.53 4.36 9.31
C GLN A 274 -5.68 4.71 8.38
N VAL A 275 -5.44 4.64 7.06
CA VAL A 275 -6.43 4.97 6.04
C VAL A 275 -6.35 3.97 4.89
N PRO A 276 -7.45 3.75 4.17
CA PRO A 276 -7.46 2.84 3.03
C PRO A 276 -6.79 3.46 1.81
N LEU A 277 -5.45 3.50 1.85
CA LEU A 277 -4.59 4.06 0.81
C LEU A 277 -4.62 3.16 -0.42
N ASP A 278 -5.14 3.67 -1.54
CA ASP A 278 -5.18 2.99 -2.82
C ASP A 278 -3.85 3.16 -3.55
N THR A 279 -3.02 2.11 -3.46
CA THR A 279 -1.65 2.09 -3.95
C THR A 279 -1.55 1.24 -5.21
N VAL A 280 -0.90 1.77 -6.23
CA VAL A 280 -0.55 1.07 -7.45
C VAL A 280 0.95 0.82 -7.53
N TRP A 281 1.33 -0.40 -7.91
CA TRP A 281 2.70 -0.81 -8.12
C TRP A 281 3.05 -0.78 -9.61
N LEU A 282 3.74 0.26 -10.03
CA LEU A 282 4.03 0.49 -11.45
C LEU A 282 4.86 -0.66 -12.04
N PRO A 283 4.61 -1.05 -13.31
CA PRO A 283 5.35 -2.15 -13.93
C PRO A 283 6.85 -1.86 -14.00
N ARG A 284 7.66 -2.91 -14.08
CA ARG A 284 9.11 -2.76 -14.36
C ARG A 284 9.41 -2.04 -15.68
N SER A 285 8.48 -2.07 -16.63
CA SER A 285 8.59 -1.31 -17.88
C SER A 285 8.20 0.16 -17.72
N TYR A 286 7.76 0.60 -16.55
CA TYR A 286 7.37 2.00 -16.37
C TYR A 286 8.59 2.91 -16.26
N HIS A 287 9.64 2.46 -15.56
CA HIS A 287 10.92 3.15 -15.58
C HIS A 287 12.10 2.18 -15.50
N SER A 288 13.24 2.56 -16.08
CA SER A 288 14.45 1.74 -16.12
C SER A 288 15.70 2.62 -16.19
N LEU A 289 16.86 2.08 -15.80
CA LEU A 289 18.14 2.74 -16.00
C LEU A 289 18.63 2.52 -17.42
N LYS A 290 19.35 3.49 -17.97
CA LYS A 290 20.03 3.34 -19.25
C LYS A 290 21.08 2.24 -19.16
N GLY A 291 21.00 1.30 -20.11
CA GLY A 291 21.86 0.11 -20.15
C GLY A 291 21.24 -1.14 -19.51
N ASP A 292 20.12 -1.00 -18.77
CA ASP A 292 19.39 -2.16 -18.28
C ASP A 292 18.63 -2.88 -19.40
N LEU A 293 18.38 -4.18 -19.21
CA LEU A 293 17.57 -5.00 -20.12
C LEU A 293 16.16 -4.42 -20.36
N GLY A 294 15.61 -3.68 -19.39
CA GLY A 294 14.30 -3.04 -19.46
C GLY A 294 14.26 -1.70 -20.20
N ALA A 295 15.42 -1.09 -20.47
CA ALA A 295 15.52 0.28 -21.01
C ALA A 295 14.78 0.45 -22.35
N MET A 296 14.76 -0.59 -23.18
CA MET A 296 14.14 -0.56 -24.50
C MET A 296 12.61 -0.43 -24.46
N ARG A 297 11.96 -0.78 -23.35
CA ARG A 297 10.50 -0.71 -23.18
C ARG A 297 10.08 0.24 -22.05
N ALA A 298 11.00 1.05 -21.54
CA ALA A 298 10.76 1.94 -20.42
C ALA A 298 9.96 3.17 -20.85
N THR A 299 8.86 3.50 -20.17
CA THR A 299 8.15 4.79 -20.34
C THR A 299 9.05 5.97 -19.92
N ILE A 300 9.76 5.82 -18.79
CA ILE A 300 10.72 6.80 -18.25
C ILE A 300 12.12 6.16 -18.20
N LEU A 301 13.10 6.78 -18.83
CA LEU A 301 14.49 6.30 -18.84
C LEU A 301 15.38 7.22 -18.02
N HIS A 302 16.11 6.67 -17.04
CA HIS A 302 17.05 7.42 -16.21
C HIS A 302 18.49 7.26 -16.70
N ASP A 303 19.23 8.35 -16.77
CA ASP A 303 20.63 8.35 -17.24
C ASP A 303 21.66 8.07 -16.13
N ARG A 304 21.36 8.32 -14.85
CA ARG A 304 22.28 8.04 -13.73
C ARG A 304 21.93 6.73 -13.04
N GLN A 305 22.96 5.95 -12.72
CA GLN A 305 22.83 4.74 -11.92
C GLN A 305 22.16 5.02 -10.58
N THR A 306 21.46 4.02 -10.06
CA THR A 306 20.96 4.05 -8.70
C THR A 306 22.12 4.08 -7.71
N THR A 307 22.00 4.96 -6.74
CA THR A 307 22.96 5.07 -5.64
C THR A 307 22.43 4.34 -4.41
N THR A 308 23.27 4.14 -3.38
CA THR A 308 22.82 3.62 -2.08
C THR A 308 21.81 4.52 -1.38
N LEU A 309 21.65 5.77 -1.84
CA LEU A 309 20.58 6.68 -1.41
C LEU A 309 19.22 6.29 -2.00
N ASP A 310 19.23 5.74 -3.22
CA ASP A 310 18.04 5.28 -3.93
C ASP A 310 17.64 3.86 -3.49
N LEU A 311 18.62 2.97 -3.31
CA LEU A 311 18.38 1.52 -3.13
C LEU A 311 18.94 0.91 -1.83
N GLY A 312 19.25 1.74 -0.84
CA GLY A 312 19.76 1.28 0.46
C GLY A 312 21.24 0.85 0.41
N PRO A 313 22.00 1.10 1.49
CA PRO A 313 23.36 0.57 1.59
C PRO A 313 23.32 -0.90 2.05
N ASP A 314 24.17 -1.73 1.46
CA ASP A 314 24.49 -3.09 1.92
C ASP A 314 23.39 -4.19 1.76
N PRO A 315 23.65 -5.28 1.00
CA PRO A 315 22.83 -6.50 1.01
C PRO A 315 22.58 -7.08 2.41
N GLY A 316 23.48 -6.84 3.37
CA GLY A 316 23.37 -7.22 4.78
C GLY A 316 22.34 -6.41 5.56
N PHE A 317 22.19 -5.10 5.27
CA PHE A 317 21.14 -4.28 5.88
C PHE A 317 19.76 -4.75 5.46
N ALA A 318 19.60 -5.17 4.20
CA ALA A 318 18.37 -5.81 3.76
C ALA A 318 18.06 -7.05 4.62
N GLY A 319 19.06 -7.85 5.04
CA GLY A 319 18.87 -8.96 5.99
C GLY A 319 18.39 -8.51 7.38
N ILE A 320 18.91 -7.40 7.90
CA ILE A 320 18.57 -6.83 9.23
C ILE A 320 17.21 -6.12 9.22
N ALA A 321 16.84 -5.48 8.11
CA ALA A 321 15.59 -4.73 7.93
C ALA A 321 14.48 -5.50 7.19
N ARG A 322 14.75 -6.77 6.81
CA ARG A 322 13.79 -7.72 6.21
C ARG A 322 12.79 -8.29 7.21
N THR A 323 13.11 -8.28 8.50
CA THR A 323 12.37 -9.02 9.54
C THR A 323 11.04 -8.39 9.95
N ALA A 324 10.35 -7.62 9.10
CA ALA A 324 8.93 -7.34 9.30
C ALA A 324 8.35 -6.44 8.21
N ARG A 325 7.58 -6.92 7.23
CA ARG A 325 6.83 -6.04 6.33
C ARG A 325 5.61 -6.75 5.69
N ARG A 326 4.61 -5.97 5.23
CA ARG A 326 3.29 -6.38 4.67
C ARG A 326 3.22 -6.64 3.16
N ALA A 327 2.07 -7.16 2.69
CA ALA A 327 1.62 -7.27 1.29
C ALA A 327 2.52 -8.14 0.39
N GLY A 328 2.70 -9.41 0.77
CA GLY A 328 3.59 -10.37 0.09
C GLY A 328 4.99 -10.47 0.71
N ARG A 329 5.09 -10.17 2.01
CA ARG A 329 6.32 -10.16 2.80
C ARG A 329 6.04 -10.87 4.14
N THR A 330 7.05 -11.48 4.76
CA THR A 330 6.97 -12.18 6.05
C THR A 330 7.25 -11.22 7.24
N CYS A 331 6.55 -11.41 8.37
CA CYS A 331 6.83 -10.89 9.74
C CYS A 331 6.25 -9.50 10.17
N ALA A 332 6.04 -9.30 11.48
CA ALA A 332 5.39 -8.13 12.13
C ALA A 332 6.35 -7.18 12.90
N ARG A 333 6.17 -5.88 12.69
CA ARG A 333 6.66 -4.76 13.51
C ARG A 333 5.65 -3.61 13.53
N ASP A 334 5.03 -3.35 12.39
CA ASP A 334 4.02 -2.30 12.26
C ASP A 334 2.61 -2.86 12.46
N ALA A 335 1.75 -2.08 13.14
CA ALA A 335 0.34 -2.41 13.28
C ALA A 335 -0.28 -2.64 11.89
N PHE A 336 -1.00 -3.74 11.69
CA PHE A 336 -1.81 -4.04 10.51
C PHE A 336 -2.95 -3.02 10.30
N MET A 337 -3.50 -2.49 11.38
CA MET A 337 -4.52 -1.47 11.28
C MET A 337 -4.50 -0.61 12.53
N VAL A 338 -4.69 0.68 12.34
CA VAL A 338 -4.84 1.66 13.40
C VAL A 338 -6.21 2.28 13.27
N MET A 339 -7.04 2.13 14.32
CA MET A 339 -8.32 2.81 14.42
C MET A 339 -8.23 3.85 15.53
N THR A 340 -8.75 5.05 15.28
CA THR A 340 -8.80 6.13 16.27
C THR A 340 -10.25 6.51 16.55
N THR A 341 -10.52 6.90 17.80
CA THR A 341 -11.83 7.39 18.24
C THR A 341 -11.65 8.73 18.96
N LYS A 342 -12.76 9.43 19.23
CA LYS A 342 -12.73 10.68 20.03
C LYS A 342 -12.72 10.41 21.55
N ALA A 343 -12.37 9.20 21.99
CA ALA A 343 -12.40 8.86 23.41
C ALA A 343 -11.41 9.73 24.21
N ALA A 344 -11.76 9.99 25.47
CA ALA A 344 -11.14 11.06 26.25
C ALA A 344 -9.82 10.68 26.97
N THR A 345 -9.45 9.39 27.02
CA THR A 345 -8.44 8.92 27.98
C THR A 345 -6.99 9.01 27.50
N GLY A 346 -6.73 9.30 26.22
CA GLY A 346 -5.35 9.38 25.70
C GLY A 346 -4.59 8.05 25.69
N ASN A 347 -5.25 6.94 26.05
CA ASN A 347 -4.65 5.62 26.19
C ASN A 347 -4.98 4.74 24.98
N GLY A 348 -3.94 4.13 24.39
CA GLY A 348 -4.10 3.17 23.31
C GLY A 348 -4.10 1.72 23.76
N ILE A 349 -4.63 0.85 22.91
CA ILE A 349 -4.63 -0.60 23.05
C ILE A 349 -4.03 -1.25 21.80
N ALA A 350 -3.11 -2.19 22.01
CA ALA A 350 -2.51 -3.04 21.00
C ALA A 350 -3.08 -4.45 21.11
N VAL A 351 -3.75 -4.91 20.05
CA VAL A 351 -4.24 -6.27 19.91
C VAL A 351 -3.30 -7.04 19.00
N ILE A 352 -2.73 -8.13 19.50
CA ILE A 352 -1.81 -8.99 18.76
C ILE A 352 -2.52 -10.30 18.44
N LEU A 353 -2.80 -10.53 17.16
CA LEU A 353 -3.34 -11.80 16.67
C LEU A 353 -2.20 -12.76 16.36
N ARG A 354 -2.06 -13.81 17.17
CA ARG A 354 -0.95 -14.77 17.07
C ARG A 354 -1.22 -15.92 16.09
N ASN A 355 -0.17 -16.57 15.62
CA ASN A 355 -0.22 -17.82 14.84
C ASN A 355 -1.03 -17.72 13.54
N VAL A 356 -0.99 -16.57 12.86
CA VAL A 356 -1.78 -16.34 11.64
C VAL A 356 -1.42 -17.35 10.54
N ALA A 357 -0.14 -17.69 10.36
CA ALA A 357 0.30 -18.62 9.31
C ALA A 357 -0.16 -20.07 9.51
N ALA A 358 -0.41 -20.48 10.76
CA ALA A 358 -0.85 -21.82 11.11
C ALA A 358 -2.40 -21.93 11.20
N SER A 359 -3.12 -20.83 10.97
CA SER A 359 -4.56 -20.74 11.17
C SER A 359 -5.31 -20.69 9.83
N ASP A 360 -6.56 -21.12 9.87
CA ASP A 360 -7.49 -21.02 8.74
C ASP A 360 -7.74 -19.55 8.33
N ALA A 361 -7.81 -19.28 7.02
CA ALA A 361 -7.95 -17.92 6.51
C ALA A 361 -9.29 -17.28 6.90
N GLY A 362 -10.38 -18.05 6.86
CA GLY A 362 -11.69 -17.61 7.33
C GLY A 362 -11.68 -17.31 8.83
N ALA A 363 -11.02 -18.13 9.65
CA ALA A 363 -10.90 -17.89 11.08
C ALA A 363 -10.10 -16.62 11.42
N VAL A 364 -9.00 -16.37 10.70
CA VAL A 364 -8.24 -15.12 10.83
C VAL A 364 -9.10 -13.93 10.44
N ALA A 365 -9.78 -14.01 9.28
CA ALA A 365 -10.60 -12.93 8.77
C ALA A 365 -11.74 -12.58 9.75
N ALA A 366 -12.50 -13.58 10.20
CA ALA A 366 -13.58 -13.40 11.16
C ALA A 366 -13.11 -12.81 12.50
N THR A 367 -11.89 -13.13 12.94
CA THR A 367 -11.33 -12.58 14.18
C THR A 367 -10.98 -11.10 14.02
N VAL A 368 -10.40 -10.72 12.88
CA VAL A 368 -10.14 -9.32 12.54
C VAL A 368 -11.45 -8.53 12.50
N GLU A 369 -12.48 -9.04 11.81
CA GLU A 369 -13.81 -8.42 11.79
C GLU A 369 -14.41 -8.26 13.20
N ALA A 370 -14.29 -9.29 14.05
CA ALA A 370 -14.84 -9.25 15.39
C ALA A 370 -14.11 -8.23 16.29
N VAL A 371 -12.78 -8.14 16.22
CA VAL A 371 -11.99 -7.16 16.98
C VAL A 371 -12.30 -5.74 16.53
N THR A 372 -12.29 -5.49 15.22
CA THR A 372 -12.56 -4.16 14.66
C THR A 372 -13.99 -3.72 14.93
N GLY A 373 -14.96 -4.64 14.81
CA GLY A 373 -16.36 -4.41 15.12
C GLY A 373 -16.59 -4.13 16.60
N ALA A 374 -15.98 -4.91 17.50
CA ALA A 374 -16.06 -4.66 18.94
C ALA A 374 -15.49 -3.28 19.31
N TYR A 375 -14.36 -2.89 18.71
CA TYR A 375 -13.74 -1.59 18.99
C TYR A 375 -14.59 -0.41 18.50
N ALA A 376 -15.23 -0.57 17.33
CA ALA A 376 -16.15 0.43 16.79
C ALA A 376 -17.44 0.54 17.61
N ALA A 377 -17.92 -0.57 18.18
CA ALA A 377 -19.13 -0.60 18.99
C ALA A 377 -18.89 -0.03 20.40
N ASP A 378 -17.82 -0.46 21.06
CA ASP A 378 -17.41 0.02 22.37
C ASP A 378 -15.88 -0.06 22.50
N CYS A 379 -15.23 1.09 22.35
CA CYS A 379 -13.78 1.21 22.47
C CYS A 379 -13.26 1.06 23.92
N GLY A 380 -14.12 0.87 24.93
CA GLY A 380 -13.71 0.68 26.32
C GLY A 380 -12.96 1.87 26.92
N GLY A 381 -13.10 3.05 26.33
CA GLY A 381 -12.39 4.27 26.70
C GLY A 381 -11.03 4.46 26.04
N TYR A 382 -10.52 3.50 25.27
CA TYR A 382 -9.28 3.65 24.49
C TYR A 382 -9.53 4.55 23.27
N ASP A 383 -8.61 5.49 23.03
CA ASP A 383 -8.70 6.42 21.90
C ASP A 383 -8.05 5.87 20.62
N ARG A 384 -7.23 4.83 20.76
CA ARG A 384 -6.49 4.19 19.68
C ARG A 384 -6.43 2.68 19.82
N LEU A 385 -6.79 1.96 18.76
CA LEU A 385 -6.54 0.54 18.57
C LEU A 385 -5.41 0.35 17.57
N GLU A 386 -4.43 -0.47 17.90
CA GLU A 386 -3.43 -1.00 16.99
C GLU A 386 -3.59 -2.52 16.89
N LEU A 387 -4.02 -3.02 15.74
CA LEU A 387 -4.13 -4.46 15.49
C LEU A 387 -2.89 -4.93 14.75
N SER A 388 -2.18 -5.93 15.27
CA SER A 388 -1.02 -6.56 14.64
C SER A 388 -1.31 -8.02 14.30
N LEU A 389 -0.93 -8.43 13.08
CA LEU A 389 -1.09 -9.81 12.60
C LEU A 389 0.26 -10.50 12.61
N CYS A 390 0.44 -11.43 13.54
CA CYS A 390 1.70 -12.14 13.74
C CYS A 390 1.60 -13.53 13.11
N ALA A 391 2.30 -13.71 11.99
CA ALA A 391 2.37 -14.96 11.26
C ALA A 391 3.15 -16.01 12.06
N TRP A 392 4.26 -15.59 12.66
CA TRP A 392 5.22 -16.45 13.38
C TRP A 392 5.42 -16.01 14.83
N GLN A 393 6.12 -16.83 15.61
CA GLN A 393 6.36 -16.55 17.03
C GLN A 393 7.25 -15.32 17.25
N ASP A 394 8.27 -15.13 16.41
CA ASP A 394 9.21 -14.00 16.51
C ASP A 394 8.48 -12.65 16.29
N ASP A 395 7.45 -12.65 15.44
CA ASP A 395 6.58 -11.50 15.16
C ASP A 395 5.88 -11.01 16.44
N ILE A 396 5.50 -11.93 17.34
CA ILE A 396 4.76 -11.61 18.57
C ILE A 396 5.66 -10.85 19.53
N GLY A 397 6.92 -11.27 19.68
CA GLY A 397 7.91 -10.59 20.52
C GLY A 397 8.11 -9.15 20.08
N ALA A 398 8.34 -8.95 18.78
CA ALA A 398 8.51 -7.62 18.19
C ALA A 398 7.27 -6.73 18.36
N ALA A 399 6.07 -7.27 18.11
CA ALA A 399 4.81 -6.53 18.30
C ALA A 399 4.58 -6.15 19.77
N ARG A 400 4.91 -7.03 20.71
CA ARG A 400 4.81 -6.77 22.15
C ARG A 400 5.77 -5.66 22.59
N GLU A 401 7.02 -5.70 22.12
CA GLU A 401 8.02 -4.66 22.41
C GLU A 401 7.59 -3.30 21.86
N ALA A 402 7.12 -3.25 20.61
CA ALA A 402 6.62 -2.02 20.00
C ALA A 402 5.43 -1.42 20.77
N ALA A 403 4.45 -2.26 21.13
CA ALA A 403 3.29 -1.84 21.92
C ALA A 403 3.69 -1.34 23.31
N ALA A 404 4.66 -2.00 23.97
CA ALA A 404 5.17 -1.58 25.27
C ALA A 404 5.90 -0.23 25.19
N LEU A 405 6.70 0.00 24.14
CA LEU A 405 7.37 1.30 23.89
C LEU A 405 6.35 2.43 23.66
N ALA A 406 5.25 2.13 22.96
CA ALA A 406 4.12 3.05 22.77
C ALA A 406 3.24 3.23 24.01
N ARG A 407 3.51 2.49 25.10
CA ARG A 407 2.71 2.45 26.34
C ARG A 407 1.27 2.02 26.12
N HIS A 408 1.03 1.21 25.08
CA HIS A 408 -0.29 0.66 24.82
C HIS A 408 -0.60 -0.49 25.77
N ARG A 409 -1.88 -0.65 26.09
CA ARG A 409 -2.37 -1.87 26.72
C ARG A 409 -2.22 -3.02 25.73
N ILE A 410 -1.66 -4.16 26.14
CA ILE A 410 -1.43 -5.30 25.24
C ILE A 410 -2.49 -6.37 25.48
N LEU A 411 -3.15 -6.81 24.41
CA LEU A 411 -4.03 -7.98 24.39
C LEU A 411 -3.53 -8.97 23.34
N GLU A 412 -3.35 -10.22 23.72
CA GLU A 412 -2.97 -11.29 22.82
C GLU A 412 -4.16 -12.23 22.62
N ILE A 413 -4.54 -12.45 21.36
CA ILE A 413 -5.69 -13.27 20.99
C ILE A 413 -5.30 -14.29 19.92
N ALA A 414 -6.07 -15.37 19.83
CA ALA A 414 -5.91 -16.39 18.79
C ALA A 414 -7.03 -16.29 17.73
N PRO A 415 -6.75 -16.67 16.46
CA PRO A 415 -7.78 -16.84 15.46
C PRO A 415 -8.89 -17.78 15.93
N GLY A 416 -10.15 -17.39 15.70
CA GLY A 416 -11.34 -18.11 16.14
C GLY A 416 -11.74 -17.88 17.59
N GLN A 417 -10.98 -17.09 18.36
CA GLN A 417 -11.37 -16.68 19.70
C GLN A 417 -12.65 -15.84 19.66
N ARG A 418 -13.61 -16.15 20.51
CA ARG A 418 -14.84 -15.36 20.62
C ARG A 418 -14.52 -13.98 21.20
N ILE A 419 -14.81 -12.94 20.43
CA ILE A 419 -14.71 -11.54 20.85
C ILE A 419 -16.12 -11.01 21.03
N ALA A 420 -16.45 -10.53 22.24
CA ALA A 420 -17.74 -9.91 22.53
C ALA A 420 -17.74 -8.43 22.14
N ASN A 421 -18.93 -7.81 21.99
CA ASN A 421 -19.01 -6.40 21.61
C ASN A 421 -18.46 -5.44 22.68
N ASP A 422 -18.50 -5.85 23.95
CA ASP A 422 -17.99 -5.12 25.13
C ASP A 422 -16.54 -5.51 25.48
N PHE A 423 -15.84 -6.22 24.60
CA PHE A 423 -14.51 -6.79 24.86
C PHE A 423 -13.51 -5.79 25.43
N PHE A 424 -13.47 -4.57 24.90
CA PHE A 424 -12.55 -3.53 25.36
C PHE A 424 -12.95 -2.93 26.72
N ALA A 425 -14.25 -2.72 26.94
CA ALA A 425 -14.77 -2.20 28.20
C ALA A 425 -14.58 -3.18 29.37
N ALA A 426 -14.78 -4.47 29.11
CA ALA A 426 -14.51 -5.53 30.08
C ALA A 426 -13.03 -5.53 30.50
N HIS A 427 -12.11 -5.42 29.53
CA HIS A 427 -10.67 -5.36 29.81
C HIS A 427 -10.21 -4.09 30.53
N ALA A 428 -10.83 -2.94 30.26
CA ALA A 428 -10.55 -1.71 31.00
C ALA A 428 -11.00 -1.81 32.49
N SER A 429 -12.15 -2.47 32.73
CA SER A 429 -12.72 -2.63 34.07
C SER A 429 -11.91 -3.58 34.96
N ASP A 430 -11.47 -4.72 34.42
CA ASP A 430 -10.59 -5.66 35.12
C ASP A 430 -9.29 -5.00 35.60
N GLN A 431 -8.78 -4.05 34.82
CA GLN A 431 -7.58 -3.30 35.17
C GLN A 431 -7.81 -2.30 36.31
N ALA A 432 -8.94 -1.59 36.31
CA ALA A 432 -9.30 -0.69 37.41
C ALA A 432 -9.37 -1.46 38.73
N VAL A 433 -9.92 -2.68 38.71
CA VAL A 433 -10.01 -3.57 39.89
C VAL A 433 -8.63 -4.08 40.32
N MET A 434 -7.76 -4.50 39.39
CA MET A 434 -6.39 -4.94 39.70
C MET A 434 -5.54 -3.80 40.27
N THR A 435 -5.64 -2.60 39.70
CA THR A 435 -4.89 -1.42 40.15
C THR A 435 -5.36 -0.97 41.53
N ALA A 436 -6.67 -1.00 41.78
CA ALA A 436 -7.24 -0.71 43.10
C ALA A 436 -6.78 -1.71 44.17
N ARG A 437 -6.68 -3.01 43.85
CA ARG A 437 -6.15 -4.04 44.76
C ARG A 437 -4.66 -3.89 45.07
N HIS A 438 -3.88 -3.30 44.17
CA HIS A 438 -2.46 -3.01 44.43
C HIS A 438 -2.23 -1.73 45.22
N LEU A 439 -3.16 -0.76 45.15
CA LEU A 439 -3.10 0.49 45.91
C LEU A 439 -3.76 0.38 47.29
N PHE A 440 -4.68 -0.57 47.46
CA PHE A 440 -5.37 -0.87 48.72
C PHE A 440 -5.34 -2.40 48.96
N PRO A 441 -4.24 -2.94 49.51
CA PRO A 441 -4.11 -4.37 49.81
C PRO A 441 -5.06 -4.86 50.91
#